data_AF-A0A6N0JJD5-F1
#
_entry.id   AF-A0A6N0JJD5-F1
#
_cell.length_a   1.000
_cell.length_b   1.000
_cell.length_c   1.000
_cell.angle_alpha   90.00
_cell.angle_beta   90.00
_cell.angle_gamma   90.00
#
_symmetry.space_group_name_H-M   'P 1'
#
loop_
_entity.id
_entity.type
_entity.pdbx_description
1 polymer ?
#
loop_
_entity_poly.entity_id
_entity_poly.type
_entity_poly.pdbx_seq_one_letter_code
_entity_poly.pdbx_strand_id
1 'polypeptide(L)'
;MGAIQSFERMGDDPSRTASPGSLPNEYDGDVPTVSRAFAVASVRACLSNQTAGAFGLSARIWGESLLNALADNQAGAALVILAADACPRIQSFVQDELEAYIEKTANRLLAEMDPDEAEACL
;
A
#
# COMPACT_ATOMS: atom_id res chain seq x y z
N MET A 1 57.46 -33.98 31.25
CA MET A 1 56.61 -34.03 30.05
C MET A 1 55.32 -33.31 30.38
N GLY A 2 55.23 -32.01 30.07
CA GLY A 2 54.04 -31.19 30.31
C GLY A 2 53.34 -30.94 28.97
N ALA A 3 52.08 -31.33 28.87
CA ALA A 3 51.28 -31.15 27.67
C ALA A 3 50.91 -29.67 27.49
N ILE A 4 51.26 -29.08 26.36
CA ILE A 4 50.78 -27.76 25.93
C ILE A 4 49.36 -27.98 25.41
N GLN A 5 48.37 -27.44 26.11
CA GLN A 5 47.00 -27.40 25.62
C GLN A 5 46.91 -26.35 24.52
N SER A 6 46.78 -26.83 23.28
CA SER A 6 46.39 -26.01 22.14
C SER A 6 44.94 -25.59 22.35
N PHE A 7 44.69 -24.29 22.53
CA PHE A 7 43.34 -23.74 22.42
C PHE A 7 42.89 -23.91 20.97
N GLU A 8 41.99 -24.85 20.72
CA GLU A 8 41.23 -24.89 19.48
C GLU A 8 40.52 -23.55 19.33
N ARG A 9 40.85 -22.84 18.25
CA ARG A 9 40.23 -21.59 17.84
C ARG A 9 38.77 -21.89 17.56
N MET A 10 37.90 -21.72 18.57
CA MET A 10 36.46 -21.71 18.40
C MET A 10 36.16 -20.82 17.21
N GLY A 11 35.61 -21.44 16.15
CA GLY A 11 35.20 -20.76 14.94
C GLY A 11 34.35 -19.57 15.34
N ASP A 12 34.70 -18.41 14.80
CA ASP A 12 34.04 -17.15 15.04
C ASP A 12 32.58 -17.33 14.59
N ASP A 13 31.68 -17.49 15.56
CA ASP A 13 30.25 -17.62 15.31
C ASP A 13 29.78 -16.29 14.71
N PRO A 14 29.33 -16.25 13.44
CA PRO A 14 28.92 -15.00 12.79
C PRO A 14 27.72 -14.33 13.48
N SER A 15 27.04 -15.01 14.41
CA SER A 15 26.00 -14.40 15.25
C SER A 15 26.56 -13.43 16.31
N ARG A 16 27.85 -13.53 16.67
CA ARG A 16 28.49 -12.66 17.67
C ARG A 16 29.04 -11.35 17.11
N THR A 17 29.17 -11.23 15.80
CA THR A 17 29.68 -10.03 15.11
C THR A 17 28.59 -9.21 14.42
N ALA A 18 27.33 -9.64 14.51
CA ALA A 18 26.19 -8.86 14.04
C ALA A 18 26.08 -7.55 14.86
N SER A 19 26.21 -6.40 14.18
CA SER A 19 26.00 -5.09 14.79
C SER A 19 24.53 -4.97 15.23
N PRO A 20 24.23 -4.39 16.41
CA PRO A 20 22.85 -4.14 16.83
C PRO A 20 22.23 -3.15 15.85
N GLY A 21 21.44 -3.66 14.91
CA GLY A 21 20.88 -2.91 13.78
C GLY A 21 21.03 -3.57 12.41
N SER A 22 21.72 -4.72 12.30
CA SER A 22 21.83 -5.49 11.04
C SER A 22 20.73 -6.55 10.87
N LEU A 23 19.55 -6.37 11.46
CA LEU A 23 18.40 -7.01 10.85
C LEU A 23 18.16 -6.26 9.54
N PRO A 24 18.22 -6.93 8.36
CA PRO A 24 17.57 -6.34 7.20
C PRO A 24 16.16 -6.03 7.67
N ASN A 25 15.66 -4.85 7.36
CA ASN A 25 14.24 -4.60 7.46
C ASN A 25 13.61 -5.68 6.56
N GLU A 26 13.21 -6.81 7.15
CA GLU A 26 12.29 -7.76 6.55
C GLU A 26 11.05 -6.91 6.34
N TYR A 27 11.02 -6.21 5.22
CA TYR A 27 9.77 -5.96 4.53
C TYR A 27 9.17 -7.34 4.47
N ASP A 28 8.15 -7.53 5.29
CA ASP A 28 7.36 -8.74 5.40
C ASP A 28 6.89 -9.02 3.98
N GLY A 29 7.66 -9.83 3.25
CA GLY A 29 7.56 -10.01 1.79
C GLY A 29 6.32 -10.80 1.41
N ASP A 30 5.59 -11.24 2.44
CA ASP A 30 4.37 -12.02 2.37
C ASP A 30 3.12 -11.14 2.44
N VAL A 31 3.24 -9.82 2.61
CA VAL A 31 2.08 -8.93 2.56
C VAL A 31 1.69 -8.67 1.10
N PRO A 32 0.51 -9.15 0.66
CA PRO A 32 0.09 -9.00 -0.73
C PRO A 32 -0.07 -7.53 -1.10
N THR A 33 0.43 -7.17 -2.28
CA THR A 33 0.32 -5.81 -2.83
C THR A 33 -0.33 -5.81 -4.20
N VAL A 34 -1.07 -4.75 -4.51
CA VAL A 34 -1.71 -4.52 -5.80
C VAL A 34 -1.13 -3.31 -6.49
N SER A 35 -1.05 -3.40 -7.82
CA SER A 35 -0.73 -2.25 -8.66
C SER A 35 -1.83 -1.19 -8.60
N ARG A 36 -1.44 0.09 -8.78
CA ARG A 36 -2.39 1.20 -8.96
C ARG A 36 -3.49 0.88 -9.98
N ALA A 37 -3.11 0.39 -11.15
CA ALA A 37 -4.06 0.16 -12.25
C ALA A 37 -5.15 -0.84 -11.85
N PHE A 38 -4.77 -1.92 -11.17
CA PHE A 38 -5.71 -2.91 -10.67
C PHE A 38 -6.58 -2.33 -9.54
N ALA A 39 -5.98 -1.66 -8.56
CA ALA A 39 -6.73 -1.05 -7.46
C ALA A 39 -7.79 -0.05 -7.96
N VAL A 40 -7.41 0.80 -8.92
CA VAL A 40 -8.33 1.77 -9.55
C VAL A 40 -9.44 1.06 -10.32
N ALA A 41 -9.13 0.01 -11.09
CA ALA A 41 -10.14 -0.75 -11.82
C ALA A 41 -11.17 -1.40 -10.86
N SER A 42 -10.71 -2.04 -9.79
CA SER A 42 -11.55 -2.70 -8.78
C SER A 42 -12.44 -1.70 -8.04
N VAL A 43 -11.90 -0.55 -7.63
CA VAL A 43 -12.67 0.52 -6.99
C VAL A 43 -13.68 1.13 -7.95
N ARG A 44 -13.32 1.34 -9.23
CA ARG A 44 -14.27 1.83 -10.26
C ARG A 44 -15.42 0.86 -10.49
N ALA A 45 -15.15 -0.44 -10.54
CA ALA A 45 -16.17 -1.47 -10.66
C ALA A 45 -17.12 -1.46 -9.45
N CYS A 46 -16.57 -1.33 -8.24
CA CYS A 46 -17.32 -1.18 -7.00
C CYS A 46 -18.22 0.07 -7.01
N LEU A 47 -17.66 1.24 -7.30
CA LEU A 47 -18.42 2.50 -7.40
C LEU A 47 -19.50 2.49 -8.49
N SER A 48 -19.29 1.70 -9.54
CA SER A 48 -20.25 1.51 -10.63
C SER A 48 -21.29 0.40 -10.34
N ASN A 49 -21.31 -0.14 -9.11
CA ASN A 49 -22.15 -1.26 -8.68
C ASN A 49 -22.00 -2.54 -9.52
N GLN A 50 -20.84 -2.74 -10.16
CA GLN A 50 -20.53 -3.97 -10.90
C GLN A 50 -20.05 -5.08 -9.94
N THR A 51 -19.47 -4.70 -8.81
CA THR A 51 -19.09 -5.59 -7.72
C THR A 51 -19.73 -5.13 -6.41
N ALA A 52 -19.87 -6.04 -5.44
CA ALA A 52 -20.42 -5.71 -4.11
C ALA A 52 -19.46 -4.85 -3.26
N GLY A 53 -18.16 -4.90 -3.56
CA GLY A 53 -17.11 -4.20 -2.83
C GLY A 53 -15.77 -4.27 -3.56
N ALA A 54 -14.76 -3.62 -2.97
CA ALA A 54 -13.36 -3.74 -3.36
C ALA A 54 -12.49 -3.61 -2.10
N PHE A 55 -11.56 -4.55 -1.90
CA PHE A 55 -10.64 -4.58 -0.75
C PHE A 55 -11.36 -4.45 0.60
N GLY A 56 -12.43 -5.23 0.80
CA GLY A 56 -13.23 -5.22 2.04
C GLY A 56 -14.17 -4.02 2.22
N LEU A 57 -14.13 -3.01 1.34
CA LEU A 57 -14.98 -1.82 1.45
C LEU A 57 -16.10 -1.77 0.42
N SER A 58 -17.27 -1.30 0.85
CA SER A 58 -18.43 -1.05 -0.02
C SER A 58 -18.28 0.23 -0.85
N ALA A 59 -19.07 0.35 -1.91
CA ALA A 59 -19.11 1.55 -2.76
C ALA A 59 -19.37 2.84 -1.97
N ARG A 60 -20.23 2.79 -0.95
CA ARG A 60 -20.51 3.93 -0.06
C ARG A 60 -19.26 4.39 0.67
N ILE A 61 -18.53 3.46 1.29
CA ILE A 61 -17.33 3.79 2.07
C ILE A 61 -16.23 4.30 1.15
N TRP A 62 -16.03 3.68 -0.02
CA TRP A 62 -15.10 4.20 -1.02
C TRP A 62 -15.46 5.61 -1.47
N GLY A 63 -16.74 5.88 -1.75
CA GLY A 63 -17.20 7.22 -2.11
C GLY A 63 -16.91 8.26 -1.03
N GLU A 64 -17.20 7.96 0.23
CA GLU A 64 -16.91 8.83 1.37
C GLU A 64 -15.39 9.08 1.52
N SER A 65 -14.56 8.04 1.45
CA SER A 65 -13.11 8.16 1.54
C SER A 65 -12.51 9.02 0.42
N LEU A 66 -12.97 8.85 -0.81
CA LEU A 66 -12.49 9.63 -1.96
C LEU A 66 -12.93 11.09 -1.87
N LEU A 67 -14.16 11.36 -1.42
CA LEU A 67 -14.62 12.74 -1.20
C LEU A 67 -13.84 13.42 -0.09
N ASN A 68 -13.48 12.70 0.98
CA ASN A 68 -12.62 13.23 2.04
C ASN A 68 -11.21 13.53 1.53
N ALA A 69 -10.61 12.62 0.76
CA ALA A 69 -9.30 12.86 0.14
C ALA A 69 -9.34 14.07 -0.81
N LEU A 70 -10.44 14.24 -1.54
CA LEU A 70 -10.66 15.40 -2.39
C LEU A 70 -10.88 16.69 -1.58
N ALA A 71 -11.51 16.60 -0.41
CA ALA A 71 -11.75 17.71 0.50
C ALA A 71 -10.47 18.23 1.17
N ASP A 72 -9.39 17.47 1.18
CA ASP A 72 -8.06 17.99 1.55
C ASP A 72 -7.50 18.93 0.46
N ASN A 73 -8.09 18.91 -0.74
CA ASN A 73 -7.73 19.73 -1.89
C ASN A 73 -8.93 20.51 -2.47
N GLN A 74 -9.67 21.20 -1.60
CA GLN A 74 -10.96 21.85 -1.92
C GLN A 74 -10.88 22.82 -3.11
N ALA A 75 -9.76 23.54 -3.25
CA ALA A 75 -9.55 24.47 -4.35
C ALA A 75 -9.39 23.72 -5.69
N GLY A 76 -8.60 22.64 -5.73
CA GLY A 76 -8.46 21.79 -6.91
C GLY A 76 -9.77 21.10 -7.28
N ALA A 77 -10.49 20.59 -6.28
CA ALA A 77 -11.80 19.97 -6.43
C ALA A 77 -12.86 20.92 -7.01
N ALA A 78 -12.99 22.11 -6.41
CA ALA A 78 -13.91 23.14 -6.87
C ALA A 78 -13.57 23.60 -8.29
N LEU A 79 -12.27 23.73 -8.62
CA LEU A 79 -11.82 24.03 -9.96
C LEU A 79 -12.20 22.92 -10.95
N VAL A 80 -11.98 21.64 -10.66
CA VAL A 80 -12.42 20.55 -11.55
C VAL A 80 -13.94 20.56 -11.77
N ILE A 81 -14.73 20.77 -10.72
CA ILE A 81 -16.20 20.80 -10.79
C ILE A 81 -16.69 22.00 -11.62
N LEU A 82 -16.12 23.18 -11.41
CA LEU A 82 -16.50 24.40 -12.13
C LEU A 82 -15.92 24.47 -13.54
N ALA A 83 -14.77 23.85 -13.75
CA ALA A 83 -13.99 23.89 -14.98
C ALA A 83 -14.04 22.55 -15.72
N ALA A 84 -15.18 21.85 -15.72
CA ALA A 84 -15.37 20.58 -16.44
C ALA A 84 -14.96 20.62 -17.93
N ASP A 85 -14.61 21.80 -18.46
CA ASP A 85 -14.03 22.02 -19.80
C ASP A 85 -12.75 22.90 -19.84
N ALA A 86 -12.25 23.48 -18.73
CA ALA A 86 -11.34 24.63 -18.80
C ALA A 86 -9.87 24.41 -18.41
N CYS A 87 -9.47 23.26 -17.83
CA CYS A 87 -8.03 23.01 -17.57
C CYS A 87 -7.64 21.52 -17.45
N PRO A 88 -7.15 20.90 -18.55
CA PRO A 88 -6.69 19.51 -18.55
C PRO A 88 -5.62 19.18 -17.50
N ARG A 89 -4.80 20.16 -17.10
CA ARG A 89 -3.75 19.98 -16.09
C ARG A 89 -4.30 19.80 -14.67
N ILE A 90 -5.39 20.50 -14.34
CA ILE A 90 -6.03 20.38 -13.03
C ILE A 90 -6.78 19.05 -12.97
N GLN A 91 -7.43 18.66 -14.07
CA GLN A 91 -8.06 17.34 -14.19
C GLN A 91 -7.04 16.21 -13.99
N SER A 92 -5.90 16.24 -14.70
CA SER A 92 -4.87 15.20 -14.55
C SER A 92 -4.30 15.16 -13.14
N PHE A 93 -4.06 16.32 -12.53
CA PHE A 93 -3.55 16.39 -11.16
C PHE A 93 -4.53 15.79 -10.14
N VAL A 94 -5.82 16.13 -10.19
CA VAL A 94 -6.82 15.55 -9.28
C VAL A 94 -6.99 14.05 -9.53
N GLN A 95 -6.94 13.61 -10.78
CA GLN A 95 -6.98 12.19 -11.11
C GLN A 95 -5.78 11.45 -10.50
N ASP A 96 -4.56 11.94 -10.69
CA ASP A 96 -3.34 11.32 -10.15
C ASP A 96 -3.37 11.21 -8.61
N GLU A 97 -3.85 12.25 -7.92
CA GLU A 97 -4.00 12.25 -6.46
C GLU A 97 -5.02 11.20 -5.98
N LEU A 98 -6.17 11.09 -6.64
CA LEU A 98 -7.18 10.10 -6.29
C LEU A 98 -6.71 8.67 -6.58
N GLU A 99 -6.04 8.44 -7.71
CA GLU A 99 -5.48 7.13 -8.04
C GLU A 99 -4.38 6.71 -7.06
N ALA A 100 -3.50 7.64 -6.66
CA ALA A 100 -2.48 7.40 -5.64
C ALA A 100 -3.11 7.10 -4.27
N TYR A 101 -4.17 7.81 -3.91
CA TYR A 101 -4.92 7.54 -2.68
C TYR A 101 -5.56 6.14 -2.69
N ILE A 102 -6.16 5.74 -3.81
CA ILE A 102 -6.76 4.40 -3.98
C ILE A 102 -5.69 3.32 -3.81
N GLU A 103 -4.56 3.43 -4.50
CA GLU A 103 -3.45 2.48 -4.41
C GLU A 103 -2.95 2.32 -2.98
N LYS A 104 -2.67 3.44 -2.30
CA LYS A 104 -2.18 3.43 -0.92
C LYS A 104 -3.20 2.82 0.03
N THR A 105 -4.47 3.16 -0.13
CA THR A 105 -5.56 2.66 0.72
C THR A 105 -5.80 1.18 0.49
N ALA A 106 -5.83 0.71 -0.76
CA ALA A 106 -6.00 -0.70 -1.09
C ALA A 106 -4.87 -1.56 -0.51
N ASN A 107 -3.61 -1.14 -0.68
CA ASN A 107 -2.47 -1.86 -0.11
C ASN A 107 -2.46 -1.85 1.42
N ARG A 108 -2.87 -0.75 2.07
CA ARG A 108 -3.06 -0.73 3.52
C ARG A 108 -4.14 -1.72 3.96
N LEU A 109 -5.28 -1.75 3.27
CA LEU A 109 -6.38 -2.67 3.60
C LEU A 109 -5.95 -4.12 3.42
N LEU A 110 -5.25 -4.46 2.33
CA LEU A 110 -4.71 -5.80 2.10
C LEU A 110 -3.74 -6.22 3.21
N ALA A 111 -2.93 -5.29 3.72
CA ALA A 111 -2.01 -5.56 4.83
C ALA A 111 -2.73 -5.77 6.17
N GLU A 112 -3.95 -5.26 6.32
CA GLU A 112 -4.79 -5.40 7.52
C GLU A 112 -5.74 -6.62 7.42
N MET A 113 -5.91 -7.20 6.23
CA MET A 113 -6.78 -8.35 5.97
C MET A 113 -6.09 -9.67 6.33
N ASP A 114 -6.90 -10.68 6.66
CA ASP A 114 -6.40 -12.04 6.80
C ASP A 114 -5.86 -12.55 5.44
N PRO A 115 -4.81 -13.40 5.42
CA PRO A 115 -4.16 -13.82 4.18
C PRO A 115 -5.11 -14.42 3.13
N ASP A 116 -6.07 -15.24 3.56
CA ASP A 116 -7.05 -15.89 2.68
C ASP A 116 -7.99 -14.86 2.02
N GLU A 117 -8.39 -13.81 2.76
CA GLU A 117 -9.24 -12.74 2.23
C GLU A 117 -8.46 -11.80 1.31
N ALA A 118 -7.19 -11.56 1.62
CA ALA A 118 -6.31 -10.75 0.81
C ALA A 118 -5.99 -11.43 -0.53
N GLU A 119 -5.73 -12.75 -0.53
CA GLU A 119 -5.53 -13.53 -1.76
C GLU A 119 -6.76 -13.50 -2.68
N ALA A 120 -7.97 -13.52 -2.12
CA ALA A 120 -9.21 -13.41 -2.89
C ALA A 120 -9.42 -12.04 -3.58
N CYS A 121 -8.62 -11.04 -3.20
CA CYS A 121 -8.68 -9.68 -3.75
C CYS A 121 -7.62 -9.41 -4.83
N LEU A 122 -6.63 -10.29 -5.03
CA LEU A 122 -5.56 -10.16 -6.02
C LEU A 122 -5.99 -10.69 -7.41
#